data_AF-A0A2E8RXI6-F1
#
_entry.id   AF-A0A2E8RXI6-F1
#
_cell.length_a   1.000
_cell.length_b   1.000
_cell.length_c   1.000
_cell.angle_alpha   90.00
_cell.angle_beta   90.00
_cell.angle_gamma   90.00
#
_symmetry.space_group_name_H-M   'P 1'
#
loop_
_entity.id
_entity.type
_entity.pdbx_description
1 polymer ?
#
loop_
_entity_poly.entity_id
_entity_poly.type
_entity_poly.pdbx_seq_one_letter_code
_entity_poly.pdbx_strand_id
1 'polypeptide(L)'
;MDLPEGQNSNITRGRDDLASWLASQPDNYFQSDDGLSRGLRMLMGDTTYEDFHPALDRFGREAAGIDGATRENNLHTNLPRLDSRDGIGRVQDRVTHHPSYHEVGRAIYGSGVMTSLGDSAYPNLKSLSLFYISSMNGEAGHNCPLACTAGIIKVLQHVANDALREKYLPGLLDPDYETRLHGAQFLTEIQGGSDVGANATTALPVEGSADLYTLVGEKWFCSNIDADLTLMTARLDDPAKGTAGLGLFLLPLRATDGSPNGYRVWRLKDKLGTRSMASGEIELNGAPAHRIGDQQSGFRHMMRYVIHTSRLFNAMACLGNMRRATLVGVSYAQNRGAFGHKIANYPLVQETIADMRSDTAAARAATLRLLFQQDTLEVPSHEAAVDTAAQRMAVNLNKTISARFAHEVINQGIELLGGNGAIESFSVLPRLLRDNVVFENWEGTHNTLLAQWLRDAKGRNMDTPFFAWLRGLLEALPTDGCLAPVRSGGLSTCDELEQSMLELRDMDDSVASLRMRVLGEKIGCLMYCACLAAEAAYARSASRDDAEDTEHLARYFYDRRVQPPSERHDAEYLNRLRTINRCT
;
A
#
# COMPACT_ATOMS: atom_id res chain seq x y z
N MET A 1 37.39 26.68 15.72
CA MET A 1 37.82 26.69 17.13
C MET A 1 38.01 25.23 17.48
N ASP A 2 39.21 24.72 17.24
CA ASP A 2 39.51 23.30 17.39
C ASP A 2 39.60 22.96 18.88
N LEU A 3 38.79 22.00 19.32
CA LEU A 3 38.79 21.53 20.70
C LEU A 3 40.11 20.79 20.98
N PRO A 4 40.71 20.95 22.18
CA PRO A 4 42.03 20.42 22.49
C PRO A 4 42.10 18.89 22.39
N GLU A 5 43.19 18.38 21.79
CA GLU A 5 43.50 16.96 21.64
C GLU A 5 43.50 16.27 23.01
N GLY A 6 42.56 15.33 23.21
CA GLY A 6 42.38 14.58 24.46
C GLY A 6 40.93 14.60 24.98
N GLN A 7 40.16 15.67 24.73
CA GLN A 7 38.72 15.72 25.04
C GLN A 7 37.83 15.12 23.93
N ASN A 8 38.45 14.63 22.86
CA ASN A 8 37.80 14.30 21.59
C ASN A 8 37.43 12.81 21.41
N SER A 9 37.79 11.91 22.34
CA SER A 9 37.62 10.47 22.11
C SER A 9 36.16 10.00 22.06
N ASN A 10 35.30 10.49 22.95
CA ASN A 10 33.88 10.09 22.97
C ASN A 10 33.06 10.74 21.84
N ILE A 11 33.40 11.97 21.44
CA ILE A 11 32.72 12.64 20.32
C ILE A 11 33.12 11.95 19.00
N THR A 12 34.41 11.73 18.78
CA THR A 12 34.91 10.99 17.62
C THR A 12 34.31 9.59 17.59
N ARG A 13 34.34 8.84 18.70
CA ARG A 13 33.67 7.53 18.79
C ARG A 13 32.18 7.62 18.43
N GLY A 14 31.47 8.64 18.93
CA GLY A 14 30.06 8.82 18.61
C GLY A 14 29.81 9.09 17.12
N ARG A 15 30.69 9.84 16.45
CA ARG A 15 30.64 10.05 14.99
C ARG A 15 30.98 8.77 14.23
N ASP A 16 31.99 8.03 14.68
CA ASP A 16 32.41 6.77 14.06
C ASP A 16 31.32 5.70 14.20
N ASP A 17 30.65 5.60 15.36
CA ASP A 17 29.51 4.70 15.59
C ASP A 17 28.36 5.02 14.62
N LEU A 18 28.06 6.31 14.41
CA LEU A 18 27.03 6.76 13.47
C LEU A 18 27.42 6.51 12.01
N ALA A 19 28.68 6.76 11.64
CA ALA A 19 29.20 6.48 10.32
C ALA A 19 29.18 4.97 10.02
N SER A 20 29.55 4.15 10.99
CA SER A 20 29.49 2.69 10.90
C SER A 20 28.05 2.19 10.70
N TRP A 21 27.08 2.76 11.41
CA TRP A 21 25.67 2.41 11.23
C TRP A 21 25.11 2.85 9.87
N LEU A 22 25.49 4.03 9.38
CA LEU A 22 25.13 4.47 8.04
C LEU A 22 25.72 3.55 6.97
N ALA A 23 26.96 3.10 7.15
CA ALA A 23 27.62 2.14 6.26
C ALA A 23 27.06 0.71 6.38
N SER A 24 26.36 0.37 7.47
CA SER A 24 25.75 -0.94 7.68
C SER A 24 24.35 -1.07 7.05
N GLN A 25 23.85 -0.03 6.38
CA GLN A 25 22.58 -0.13 5.67
C GLN A 25 22.73 -1.09 4.48
N PRO A 26 21.73 -1.94 4.20
CA PRO A 26 21.84 -2.92 3.13
C PRO A 26 21.92 -2.23 1.76
N ASP A 27 22.77 -2.78 0.91
CA ASP A 27 22.92 -2.40 -0.50
C ASP A 27 21.89 -3.11 -1.41
N ASN A 28 21.09 -4.02 -0.84
CA ASN A 28 19.99 -4.70 -1.50
C ASN A 28 18.79 -4.81 -0.57
N TYR A 29 17.73 -4.05 -0.85
CA TYR A 29 16.51 -4.05 -0.04
C TYR A 29 15.74 -5.37 -0.09
N PHE A 30 15.78 -6.09 -1.21
CA PHE A 30 15.13 -7.38 -1.34
C PHE A 30 15.82 -8.45 -0.48
N GLN A 31 17.15 -8.57 -0.59
CA GLN A 31 17.93 -9.54 0.20
C GLN A 31 17.87 -9.27 1.70
N SER A 32 17.52 -8.05 2.10
CA SER A 32 17.31 -7.73 3.50
C SER A 32 16.03 -8.36 4.08
N ASP A 33 15.14 -8.98 3.30
CA ASP A 33 13.84 -9.50 3.76
C ASP A 33 13.56 -10.94 3.31
N ASP A 34 14.02 -11.89 4.11
CA ASP A 34 13.72 -13.32 3.92
C ASP A 34 12.22 -13.64 3.98
N GLY A 35 11.43 -12.82 4.70
CA GLY A 35 10.00 -13.01 4.82
C GLY A 35 9.27 -12.82 3.49
N LEU A 36 9.69 -11.86 2.68
CA LEU A 36 9.15 -11.69 1.33
C LEU A 36 9.43 -12.93 0.47
N SER A 37 10.69 -13.40 0.43
CA SER A 37 11.07 -14.60 -0.32
C SER A 37 10.29 -15.83 0.11
N ARG A 38 10.17 -16.06 1.42
CA ARG A 38 9.41 -17.17 1.99
C ARG A 38 7.93 -17.12 1.62
N GLY A 39 7.30 -15.95 1.76
CA GLY A 39 5.89 -15.74 1.41
C GLY A 39 5.64 -15.97 -0.08
N LEU A 40 6.53 -15.50 -0.95
CA LEU A 40 6.41 -15.71 -2.39
C LEU A 40 6.56 -17.21 -2.74
N ARG A 41 7.60 -17.89 -2.25
CA ARG A 41 7.77 -19.35 -2.48
C ARG A 41 6.55 -20.16 -2.03
N MET A 42 5.98 -19.82 -0.87
CA MET A 42 4.74 -20.46 -0.38
C MET A 42 3.58 -20.32 -1.36
N LEU A 43 3.44 -19.15 -2.00
CA LEU A 43 2.27 -18.81 -2.80
C LEU A 43 2.41 -19.22 -4.26
N MET A 44 3.52 -18.87 -4.92
CA MET A 44 3.71 -19.16 -6.35
C MET A 44 4.48 -20.46 -6.63
N GLY A 45 4.96 -21.13 -5.59
CA GLY A 45 5.82 -22.31 -5.68
C GLY A 45 7.27 -21.95 -6.05
N ASP A 46 8.20 -22.88 -5.80
CA ASP A 46 9.63 -22.63 -6.00
C ASP A 46 9.97 -22.35 -7.47
N THR A 47 9.43 -23.10 -8.42
CA THR A 47 9.75 -22.91 -9.85
C THR A 47 9.43 -21.49 -10.32
N THR A 48 8.20 -21.02 -10.08
CA THR A 48 7.79 -19.66 -10.48
C THR A 48 8.56 -18.58 -9.73
N TYR A 49 8.91 -18.86 -8.46
CA TYR A 49 9.72 -17.96 -7.67
C TYR A 49 11.14 -17.81 -8.23
N GLU A 50 11.81 -18.91 -8.59
CA GLU A 50 13.18 -18.86 -9.14
C GLU A 50 13.24 -18.09 -10.46
N ASP A 51 12.21 -18.18 -11.30
CA ASP A 51 12.11 -17.39 -12.52
C ASP A 51 11.98 -15.87 -12.25
N PHE A 52 11.35 -15.51 -11.13
CA PHE A 52 11.11 -14.11 -10.75
C PHE A 52 12.24 -13.52 -9.88
N HIS A 53 12.95 -14.36 -9.14
CA HIS A 53 14.01 -13.97 -8.21
C HIS A 53 15.06 -13.03 -8.81
N PRO A 54 15.58 -13.22 -10.05
CA PRO A 54 16.54 -12.28 -10.64
C PRO A 54 16.01 -10.85 -10.78
N ALA A 55 14.72 -10.66 -11.04
CA ALA A 55 14.11 -9.35 -11.14
C ALA A 55 14.02 -8.67 -9.75
N LEU A 56 13.61 -9.43 -8.73
CA LEU A 56 13.56 -8.97 -7.33
C LEU A 56 14.96 -8.59 -6.83
N ASP A 57 15.95 -9.43 -7.08
CA ASP A 57 17.32 -9.23 -6.64
C ASP A 57 17.98 -8.01 -7.32
N ARG A 58 17.80 -7.87 -8.65
CA ARG A 58 18.26 -6.69 -9.39
C ARG A 58 17.60 -5.42 -8.85
N PHE A 59 16.28 -5.43 -8.75
CA PHE A 59 15.55 -4.24 -8.34
C PHE A 59 15.80 -3.89 -6.86
N GLY A 60 16.03 -4.87 -6.00
CA GLY A 60 16.41 -4.65 -4.61
C GLY A 60 17.70 -3.84 -4.47
N ARG A 61 18.70 -4.06 -5.33
CA ARG A 61 19.91 -3.22 -5.40
C ARG A 61 19.64 -1.82 -5.94
N GLU A 62 18.89 -1.72 -7.03
CA GLU A 62 18.54 -0.43 -7.64
C GLU A 62 17.72 0.44 -6.66
N ALA A 63 16.77 -0.16 -5.95
CA ALA A 63 15.94 0.50 -4.96
C ALA A 63 16.76 1.02 -3.75
N ALA A 64 17.81 0.30 -3.34
CA ALA A 64 18.75 0.79 -2.34
C ALA A 64 19.56 2.00 -2.85
N GLY A 65 19.94 1.98 -4.13
CA GLY A 65 20.69 3.06 -4.78
C GLY A 65 19.92 4.38 -4.93
N ILE A 66 18.58 4.34 -5.03
CA ILE A 66 17.75 5.54 -5.28
C ILE A 66 17.26 6.27 -4.01
N ASP A 67 17.61 5.82 -2.80
CA ASP A 67 17.19 6.50 -1.55
C ASP A 67 17.71 7.95 -1.49
N GLY A 68 18.95 8.17 -1.95
CA GLY A 68 19.55 9.50 -2.05
C GLY A 68 18.78 10.43 -3.00
N ALA A 69 18.48 9.96 -4.21
CA ALA A 69 17.69 10.71 -5.19
C ALA A 69 16.26 11.00 -4.69
N THR A 70 15.66 10.04 -3.96
CA THR A 70 14.35 10.17 -3.33
C THR A 70 14.37 11.22 -2.22
N ARG A 71 15.43 11.27 -1.41
CA ARG A 71 15.60 12.33 -0.42
C ARG A 71 15.76 13.69 -1.08
N GLU A 72 16.55 13.76 -2.16
CA GLU A 72 16.80 14.99 -2.90
C GLU A 72 15.51 15.58 -3.50
N ASN A 73 14.65 14.76 -4.13
CA ASN A 73 13.38 15.26 -4.70
C ASN A 73 12.32 15.59 -3.64
N ASN A 74 12.55 15.25 -2.37
CA ASN A 74 11.67 15.60 -1.25
C ASN A 74 12.12 16.85 -0.49
N LEU A 75 13.26 17.45 -0.85
CA LEU A 75 13.66 18.74 -0.32
C LEU A 75 12.68 19.83 -0.74
N HIS A 76 12.38 20.77 0.15
CA HIS A 76 11.41 21.84 -0.09
C HIS A 76 11.68 22.62 -1.40
N THR A 77 12.96 22.86 -1.72
CA THR A 77 13.37 23.58 -2.93
C THR A 77 13.25 22.78 -4.22
N ASN A 78 13.09 21.46 -4.11
CA ASN A 78 13.09 20.51 -5.23
C ASN A 78 11.69 19.91 -5.48
N LEU A 79 10.68 20.34 -4.73
CA LEU A 79 9.30 19.93 -4.92
C LEU A 79 8.76 20.38 -6.29
N PRO A 80 7.75 19.67 -6.84
CA PRO A 80 7.18 20.01 -8.13
C PRO A 80 6.63 21.44 -8.17
N ARG A 81 6.87 22.11 -9.30
CA ARG A 81 6.41 23.48 -9.56
C ARG A 81 5.47 23.51 -10.76
N LEU A 82 4.40 24.30 -10.66
CA LEU A 82 3.47 24.54 -11.76
C LEU A 82 3.78 25.88 -12.45
N ASP A 83 4.07 25.81 -13.74
CA ASP A 83 4.17 26.96 -14.64
C ASP A 83 2.88 27.10 -15.44
N SER A 84 1.93 27.86 -14.90
CA SER A 84 0.59 27.98 -15.49
C SER A 84 0.56 28.72 -16.84
N ARG A 85 1.55 29.59 -17.09
CA ARG A 85 1.73 30.35 -18.34
C ARG A 85 3.18 30.34 -18.82
N ASP A 86 3.37 30.53 -20.12
CA ASP A 86 4.69 30.76 -20.74
C ASP A 86 5.14 32.24 -20.66
N GLY A 87 6.33 32.54 -21.19
CA GLY A 87 6.94 33.86 -21.15
C GLY A 87 6.20 34.97 -21.91
N ILE A 88 5.20 34.65 -22.72
CA ILE A 88 4.35 35.61 -23.44
C ILE A 88 2.88 35.53 -23.00
N GLY A 89 2.60 34.80 -21.91
CA GLY A 89 1.30 34.75 -21.27
C GLY A 89 0.34 33.70 -21.82
N ARG A 90 0.77 32.76 -22.67
CA ARG A 90 -0.08 31.64 -23.13
C ARG A 90 -0.23 30.60 -22.03
N VAL A 91 -1.40 29.98 -21.95
CA VAL A 91 -1.70 28.86 -21.04
C VAL A 91 -0.85 27.64 -21.43
N GLN A 92 -0.18 27.02 -20.45
CA GLN A 92 0.57 25.77 -20.67
C GLN A 92 0.42 24.71 -19.57
N ASP A 93 0.18 25.12 -18.31
CA ASP A 93 0.08 24.24 -17.13
C ASP A 93 1.18 23.19 -17.01
N ARG A 94 2.42 23.60 -17.25
CA ARG A 94 3.56 22.70 -17.21
C ARG A 94 3.95 22.43 -15.76
N VAL A 95 3.87 21.18 -15.33
CA VAL A 95 4.52 20.72 -14.11
C VAL A 95 5.99 20.45 -14.41
N THR A 96 6.88 20.93 -13.54
CA THR A 96 8.32 20.67 -13.62
C THR A 96 8.77 19.99 -12.35
N HIS A 97 9.42 18.83 -12.51
CA HIS A 97 10.01 18.06 -11.42
C HIS A 97 11.54 18.25 -11.40
N HIS A 98 12.15 18.05 -10.23
CA HIS A 98 13.61 18.02 -10.10
C HIS A 98 14.20 16.80 -10.84
N PRO A 99 15.41 16.84 -11.43
CA PRO A 99 16.00 15.70 -12.15
C PRO A 99 16.04 14.38 -11.37
N SER A 100 16.23 14.44 -10.05
CA SER A 100 16.22 13.23 -9.21
C SER A 100 14.83 12.56 -9.11
N TYR A 101 13.74 13.26 -9.44
CA TYR A 101 12.42 12.63 -9.63
C TYR A 101 12.45 11.64 -10.80
N HIS A 102 13.04 12.04 -11.94
CA HIS A 102 13.13 11.20 -13.13
C HIS A 102 14.11 10.03 -12.93
N GLU A 103 15.19 10.25 -12.16
CA GLU A 103 16.12 9.18 -11.77
C GLU A 103 15.43 8.05 -11.01
N VAL A 104 14.64 8.42 -10.00
CA VAL A 104 13.83 7.47 -9.22
C VAL A 104 12.80 6.78 -10.12
N GLY A 105 12.13 7.54 -10.99
CA GLY A 105 11.13 7.01 -11.92
C GLY A 105 11.71 5.93 -12.85
N ARG A 106 12.84 6.21 -13.49
CA ARG A 106 13.53 5.24 -14.36
C ARG A 106 13.82 3.91 -13.68
N ALA A 107 14.33 3.94 -12.45
CA ALA A 107 14.60 2.71 -11.69
C ALA A 107 13.31 1.96 -11.36
N ILE A 108 12.30 2.66 -10.85
CA ILE A 108 11.04 2.03 -10.41
C ILE A 108 10.27 1.44 -11.60
N TYR A 109 10.06 2.20 -12.68
CA TYR A 109 9.33 1.70 -13.85
C TYR A 109 10.12 0.64 -14.62
N GLY A 110 11.44 0.83 -14.76
CA GLY A 110 12.37 -0.11 -15.39
C GLY A 110 12.50 -1.46 -14.68
N SER A 111 12.05 -1.56 -13.42
CA SER A 111 11.94 -2.83 -12.69
C SER A 111 11.02 -3.85 -13.37
N GLY A 112 10.08 -3.38 -14.21
CA GLY A 112 9.00 -4.20 -14.77
C GLY A 112 7.77 -4.29 -13.86
N VAL A 113 7.65 -3.41 -12.86
CA VAL A 113 6.51 -3.34 -11.93
C VAL A 113 5.15 -3.25 -12.66
N MET A 114 5.05 -2.46 -13.72
CA MET A 114 3.83 -2.37 -14.53
C MET A 114 3.74 -3.47 -15.59
N THR A 115 4.86 -3.82 -16.22
CA THR A 115 4.94 -4.91 -17.21
C THR A 115 4.41 -6.24 -16.67
N SER A 116 4.67 -6.51 -15.38
CA SER A 116 4.19 -7.71 -14.68
C SER A 116 2.65 -7.86 -14.67
N LEU A 117 1.89 -6.77 -14.84
CA LEU A 117 0.43 -6.81 -14.93
C LEU A 117 -0.09 -7.29 -16.28
N GLY A 118 0.75 -7.34 -17.31
CA GLY A 118 0.39 -7.75 -18.67
C GLY A 118 0.79 -9.17 -19.05
N ASP A 119 1.85 -9.73 -18.43
CA ASP A 119 2.48 -10.98 -18.85
C ASP A 119 3.00 -11.81 -17.65
N SER A 120 2.09 -12.36 -16.86
CA SER A 120 2.44 -13.19 -15.70
C SER A 120 1.29 -14.12 -15.32
N ALA A 121 1.63 -15.32 -14.81
CA ALA A 121 0.68 -16.20 -14.14
C ALA A 121 0.16 -15.62 -12.80
N TYR A 122 0.95 -14.72 -12.20
CA TYR A 122 0.63 -14.03 -10.94
C TYR A 122 0.87 -12.53 -11.12
N PRO A 123 0.03 -11.82 -11.91
CA PRO A 123 0.30 -10.44 -12.30
C PRO A 123 0.33 -9.48 -11.10
N ASN A 124 -0.62 -9.60 -10.18
CA ASN A 124 -0.69 -8.75 -9.00
C ASN A 124 0.43 -9.10 -8.02
N LEU A 125 0.68 -10.38 -7.74
CA LEU A 125 1.73 -10.78 -6.79
C LEU A 125 3.13 -10.34 -7.27
N LYS A 126 3.48 -10.53 -8.55
CA LYS A 126 4.78 -10.08 -9.09
C LYS A 126 4.89 -8.56 -9.10
N SER A 127 3.89 -7.87 -9.66
CA SER A 127 3.87 -6.40 -9.72
C SER A 127 4.03 -5.79 -8.34
N LEU A 128 3.21 -6.22 -7.37
CA LEU A 128 3.23 -5.60 -6.06
C LEU A 128 4.42 -6.03 -5.19
N SER A 129 5.11 -7.13 -5.52
CA SER A 129 6.39 -7.47 -4.88
C SER A 129 7.52 -6.52 -5.29
N LEU A 130 7.54 -6.05 -6.55
CA LEU A 130 8.45 -4.98 -6.96
C LEU A 130 8.02 -3.66 -6.31
N PHE A 131 6.72 -3.35 -6.30
CA PHE A 131 6.19 -2.16 -5.63
C PHE A 131 6.50 -2.09 -4.12
N TYR A 132 6.53 -3.23 -3.44
CA TYR A 132 6.96 -3.33 -2.04
C TYR A 132 8.39 -2.80 -1.86
N ILE A 133 9.30 -3.25 -2.72
CA ILE A 133 10.71 -2.87 -2.68
C ILE A 133 10.85 -1.36 -2.96
N SER A 134 10.11 -0.81 -3.94
CA SER A 134 10.14 0.64 -4.20
C SER A 134 9.61 1.43 -3.00
N SER A 135 8.59 0.92 -2.33
CA SER A 135 7.96 1.55 -1.16
C SER A 135 8.86 1.61 0.07
N MET A 136 9.93 0.82 0.13
CA MET A 136 10.96 0.99 1.17
C MET A 136 11.65 2.37 1.12
N ASN A 137 11.49 3.13 0.02
CA ASN A 137 11.96 4.52 -0.07
C ASN A 137 10.89 5.56 0.35
N GLY A 138 9.66 5.16 0.69
CA GLY A 138 8.49 6.03 0.82
C GLY A 138 7.76 6.21 -0.51
N GLU A 139 6.96 7.27 -0.69
CA GLU A 139 6.18 7.44 -1.92
C GLU A 139 7.06 7.74 -3.15
N ALA A 140 8.22 8.36 -2.94
CA ALA A 140 9.26 8.63 -3.94
C ALA A 140 8.80 9.40 -5.20
N GLY A 141 7.58 9.93 -5.21
CA GLY A 141 6.97 10.65 -6.34
C GLY A 141 6.25 9.76 -7.36
N HIS A 142 6.39 8.43 -7.24
CA HIS A 142 6.01 7.47 -8.29
C HIS A 142 5.12 6.33 -7.79
N ASN A 143 5.06 6.06 -6.48
CA ASN A 143 4.31 4.93 -5.98
C ASN A 143 2.77 5.13 -6.10
N CYS A 144 2.27 6.34 -5.89
CA CYS A 144 0.87 6.65 -6.18
C CYS A 144 0.56 6.56 -7.70
N PRO A 145 1.37 7.16 -8.60
CA PRO A 145 1.24 6.96 -10.05
C PRO A 145 1.17 5.51 -10.50
N LEU A 146 1.92 4.59 -9.88
CA LEU A 146 1.86 3.16 -10.20
C LEU A 146 0.49 2.56 -9.88
N ALA A 147 -0.05 2.84 -8.70
CA ALA A 147 -1.40 2.39 -8.32
C ALA A 147 -2.45 2.99 -9.27
N CYS A 148 -2.29 4.27 -9.63
CA CYS A 148 -3.17 4.95 -10.57
C CYS A 148 -3.17 4.27 -11.94
N THR A 149 -1.97 4.04 -12.48
CA THR A 149 -1.72 3.35 -13.76
C THR A 149 -2.28 1.93 -13.75
N ALA A 150 -2.06 1.17 -12.67
CA ALA A 150 -2.57 -0.19 -12.53
C ALA A 150 -4.10 -0.24 -12.61
N GLY A 151 -4.82 0.71 -12.00
CA GLY A 151 -6.27 0.80 -12.12
C GLY A 151 -6.73 1.04 -13.57
N ILE A 152 -6.00 1.86 -14.34
CA ILE A 152 -6.28 2.06 -15.78
C ILE A 152 -6.03 0.75 -16.54
N ILE A 153 -4.91 0.07 -16.30
CA ILE A 153 -4.58 -1.22 -16.91
C ILE A 153 -5.71 -2.23 -16.68
N LYS A 154 -6.17 -2.41 -15.43
CA LYS A 154 -7.26 -3.34 -15.10
C LYS A 154 -8.56 -2.97 -15.82
N VAL A 155 -8.90 -1.69 -15.87
CA VAL A 155 -10.10 -1.22 -16.59
C VAL A 155 -9.98 -1.50 -18.10
N LEU A 156 -8.81 -1.28 -18.71
CA LEU A 156 -8.59 -1.57 -20.12
C LEU A 156 -8.64 -3.07 -20.42
N GLN A 157 -8.12 -3.92 -19.53
CA GLN A 157 -8.12 -5.38 -19.66
C GLN A 157 -9.52 -5.98 -19.55
N HIS A 158 -10.37 -5.45 -18.65
CA HIS A 158 -11.64 -6.12 -18.30
C HIS A 158 -12.90 -5.43 -18.82
N VAL A 159 -12.86 -4.13 -19.13
CA VAL A 159 -14.08 -3.32 -19.35
C VAL A 159 -14.03 -2.51 -20.64
N ALA A 160 -12.86 -1.96 -20.99
CA ALA A 160 -12.75 -1.10 -22.17
C ALA A 160 -12.92 -1.87 -23.48
N ASN A 161 -13.39 -1.15 -24.51
CA ASN A 161 -13.44 -1.66 -25.88
C ASN A 161 -12.04 -1.90 -26.45
N ASP A 162 -11.97 -2.71 -27.50
CA ASP A 162 -10.70 -3.15 -28.09
C ASP A 162 -9.88 -1.97 -28.62
N ALA A 163 -10.52 -0.95 -29.20
CA ALA A 163 -9.83 0.22 -29.73
C ALA A 163 -9.05 1.00 -28.65
N LEU A 164 -9.64 1.19 -27.47
CA LEU A 164 -8.95 1.85 -26.36
C LEU A 164 -7.87 0.95 -25.75
N ARG A 165 -8.12 -0.35 -25.68
CA ARG A 165 -7.15 -1.33 -25.18
C ARG A 165 -5.90 -1.37 -26.07
N GLU A 166 -6.08 -1.57 -27.38
CA GLU A 166 -4.98 -1.62 -28.35
C GLU A 166 -4.18 -0.31 -28.37
N LYS A 167 -4.86 0.84 -28.21
CA LYS A 167 -4.20 2.14 -28.24
C LYS A 167 -3.35 2.44 -26.99
N TYR A 168 -3.87 2.14 -25.79
CA TYR A 168 -3.27 2.66 -24.56
C TYR A 168 -2.60 1.59 -23.68
N LEU A 169 -3.05 0.33 -23.73
CA LEU A 169 -2.52 -0.71 -22.86
C LEU A 169 -1.01 -0.97 -23.08
N PRO A 170 -0.49 -1.04 -24.32
CA PRO A 170 0.95 -1.25 -24.53
C PRO A 170 1.82 -0.17 -23.88
N GLY A 171 1.45 1.11 -24.04
CA GLY A 171 2.19 2.22 -23.44
C GLY A 171 2.13 2.25 -21.91
N LEU A 172 1.04 1.77 -21.30
CA LEU A 172 0.93 1.66 -19.83
C LEU A 172 1.77 0.50 -19.25
N LEU A 173 2.02 -0.55 -20.04
CA LEU A 173 2.83 -1.71 -19.66
C LEU A 173 4.32 -1.54 -19.97
N ASP A 174 4.68 -0.54 -20.77
CA ASP A 174 6.05 -0.23 -21.18
C ASP A 174 6.94 0.05 -19.94
N PRO A 175 8.06 -0.68 -19.77
CA PRO A 175 9.01 -0.42 -18.69
C PRO A 175 9.90 0.81 -18.96
N ASP A 176 10.00 1.29 -20.20
CA ASP A 176 10.81 2.47 -20.50
C ASP A 176 10.11 3.75 -20.00
N TYR A 177 10.72 4.37 -19.00
CA TYR A 177 10.20 5.58 -18.34
C TYR A 177 10.00 6.76 -19.28
N GLU A 178 10.78 6.86 -20.35
CA GLU A 178 10.73 8.03 -21.26
C GLU A 178 9.61 7.91 -22.30
N THR A 179 9.17 6.68 -22.62
CA THR A 179 8.17 6.41 -23.66
C THR A 179 6.85 5.89 -23.13
N ARG A 180 6.82 5.40 -21.90
CA ARG A 180 5.61 4.87 -21.29
C ARG A 180 4.53 5.95 -21.08
N LEU A 181 3.30 5.49 -20.94
CA LEU A 181 2.19 6.30 -20.47
C LEU A 181 2.07 6.22 -18.95
N HIS A 182 1.82 7.36 -18.33
CA HIS A 182 1.52 7.48 -16.90
C HIS A 182 0.01 7.66 -16.68
N GLY A 183 -0.48 7.03 -15.61
CA GLY A 183 -1.89 7.08 -15.23
C GLY A 183 -2.16 7.97 -14.01
N ALA A 184 -3.34 8.57 -13.99
CA ALA A 184 -3.93 9.28 -12.85
C ALA A 184 -5.39 8.84 -12.62
N GLN A 185 -5.92 9.08 -11.42
CA GLN A 185 -7.29 8.74 -11.04
C GLN A 185 -7.94 9.89 -10.27
N PHE A 186 -9.00 10.51 -10.82
CA PHE A 186 -9.68 11.66 -10.18
C PHE A 186 -11.13 11.34 -9.84
N LEU A 187 -11.42 11.22 -8.55
CA LEU A 187 -12.77 10.99 -8.04
C LEU A 187 -13.26 12.16 -7.19
N THR A 188 -12.42 12.61 -6.26
CA THR A 188 -12.80 13.58 -5.23
C THR A 188 -13.08 14.96 -5.80
N GLU A 189 -14.22 15.52 -5.39
CA GLU A 189 -14.62 16.90 -5.65
C GLU A 189 -14.76 17.67 -4.33
N ILE A 190 -14.97 18.99 -4.40
CA ILE A 190 -14.96 19.89 -3.24
C ILE A 190 -16.01 19.48 -2.20
N GLN A 191 -17.19 19.08 -2.66
CA GLN A 191 -18.31 18.66 -1.83
C GLN A 191 -18.12 17.30 -1.15
N GLY A 192 -17.18 16.46 -1.61
CA GLY A 192 -16.90 15.19 -0.95
C GLY A 192 -16.02 14.21 -1.72
N GLY A 193 -15.11 13.55 -0.98
CA GLY A 193 -14.36 12.39 -1.47
C GLY A 193 -14.97 11.04 -1.10
N SER A 194 -15.62 10.96 0.07
CA SER A 194 -16.33 9.73 0.49
C SER A 194 -17.73 9.63 -0.10
N ASP A 195 -18.42 10.76 -0.27
CA ASP A 195 -19.72 10.82 -0.94
C ASP A 195 -19.57 11.15 -2.44
N VAL A 196 -18.94 10.23 -3.17
CA VAL A 196 -18.75 10.37 -4.63
C VAL A 196 -20.09 10.49 -5.35
N GLY A 197 -21.18 10.01 -4.77
CA GLY A 197 -22.53 10.13 -5.33
C GLY A 197 -22.99 11.59 -5.50
N ALA A 198 -22.39 12.53 -4.76
CA ALA A 198 -22.63 13.96 -4.86
C ALA A 198 -21.77 14.65 -5.95
N ASN A 199 -20.95 13.93 -6.73
CA ASN A 199 -20.13 14.51 -7.79
C ASN A 199 -20.97 15.34 -8.78
N ALA A 200 -20.45 16.51 -9.13
CA ALA A 200 -21.08 17.55 -9.92
C ALA A 200 -20.41 17.75 -11.29
N THR A 201 -19.19 17.24 -11.51
CA THR A 201 -18.60 17.19 -12.86
C THR A 201 -19.55 16.45 -13.80
N THR A 202 -19.93 17.06 -14.91
CA THR A 202 -20.87 16.50 -15.89
C THR A 202 -20.15 15.94 -17.11
N ALA A 203 -20.78 14.97 -17.76
CA ALA A 203 -20.36 14.41 -19.03
C ALA A 203 -21.47 14.61 -20.06
N LEU A 204 -21.19 15.41 -21.10
CA LEU A 204 -22.12 15.71 -22.19
C LEU A 204 -21.75 14.89 -23.43
N PRO A 205 -22.70 14.14 -24.04
CA PRO A 205 -22.40 13.31 -25.21
C PRO A 205 -21.96 14.16 -26.40
N VAL A 206 -21.01 13.68 -27.18
CA VAL A 206 -20.61 14.29 -28.46
C VAL A 206 -21.47 13.72 -29.59
N GLU A 207 -22.14 14.59 -30.35
CA GLU A 207 -22.97 14.17 -31.48
C GLU A 207 -22.18 13.31 -32.48
N GLY A 208 -22.78 12.18 -32.90
CA GLY A 208 -22.16 11.24 -33.83
C GLY A 208 -21.16 10.26 -33.21
N SER A 209 -20.98 10.27 -31.87
CA SER A 209 -20.15 9.29 -31.16
C SER A 209 -20.93 8.60 -30.04
N ALA A 210 -20.79 7.28 -29.94
CA ALA A 210 -21.41 6.51 -28.86
C ALA A 210 -20.60 6.54 -27.54
N ASP A 211 -19.29 6.77 -27.64
CA ASP A 211 -18.36 6.62 -26.50
C ASP A 211 -17.52 7.88 -26.23
N LEU A 212 -17.76 8.99 -26.95
CA LEU A 212 -17.06 10.25 -26.70
C LEU A 212 -17.98 11.26 -26.00
N TYR A 213 -17.46 11.85 -24.93
CA TYR A 213 -18.14 12.86 -24.13
C TYR A 213 -17.23 14.07 -23.93
N THR A 214 -17.81 15.21 -23.61
CA THR A 214 -17.10 16.38 -23.11
C THR A 214 -17.37 16.54 -21.63
N LEU A 215 -16.31 16.69 -20.83
CA LEU A 215 -16.40 16.83 -19.39
C LEU A 215 -16.36 18.31 -18.98
N VAL A 216 -17.23 18.70 -18.07
CA VAL A 216 -17.30 20.06 -17.52
C VAL A 216 -17.41 19.99 -16.00
N GLY A 217 -16.51 20.68 -15.29
CA GLY A 217 -16.53 20.72 -13.83
C GLY A 217 -15.13 20.83 -13.22
N GLU A 218 -15.02 20.41 -11.97
CA GLU A 218 -13.77 20.54 -11.19
C GLU A 218 -13.44 19.23 -10.47
N LYS A 219 -12.15 18.96 -10.32
CA LYS A 219 -11.66 17.88 -9.44
C LYS A 219 -10.72 18.46 -8.40
N TRP A 220 -10.88 17.99 -7.16
CA TRP A 220 -10.31 18.63 -5.99
C TRP A 220 -8.98 18.02 -5.54
N PHE A 221 -8.80 16.71 -5.66
CA PHE A 221 -7.54 16.04 -5.37
C PHE A 221 -7.08 15.25 -6.61
N CYS A 222 -6.15 15.85 -7.34
CA CYS A 222 -5.65 15.32 -8.61
C CYS A 222 -4.19 14.95 -8.48
N SER A 223 -3.90 13.73 -7.99
CA SER A 223 -2.54 13.20 -7.87
C SER A 223 -1.99 12.73 -9.21
N ASN A 224 -0.69 12.93 -9.45
CA ASN A 224 -0.06 12.73 -10.76
C ASN A 224 -0.74 13.59 -11.84
N ILE A 225 -0.88 14.89 -11.55
CA ILE A 225 -1.73 15.80 -12.32
C ILE A 225 -1.28 15.96 -13.78
N ASP A 226 -0.02 15.69 -14.06
CA ASP A 226 0.64 15.74 -15.36
C ASP A 226 0.69 14.38 -16.08
N ALA A 227 -0.05 13.38 -15.60
CA ALA A 227 -0.18 12.07 -16.25
C ALA A 227 -0.79 12.13 -17.65
N ASP A 228 -0.34 11.25 -18.55
CA ASP A 228 -0.84 11.17 -19.93
C ASP A 228 -2.31 10.79 -20.01
N LEU A 229 -2.75 9.90 -19.10
CA LEU A 229 -4.09 9.36 -19.05
C LEU A 229 -4.70 9.52 -17.66
N THR A 230 -5.90 10.06 -17.60
CA THR A 230 -6.65 10.20 -16.35
C THR A 230 -7.95 9.43 -16.42
N LEU A 231 -8.18 8.55 -15.45
CA LEU A 231 -9.46 7.88 -15.26
C LEU A 231 -10.29 8.62 -14.21
N MET A 232 -11.55 8.95 -14.51
CA MET A 232 -12.39 9.73 -13.61
C MET A 232 -13.87 9.38 -13.72
N THR A 233 -14.64 9.76 -12.69
CA THR A 233 -16.10 9.69 -12.72
C THR A 233 -16.70 11.04 -13.07
N ALA A 234 -17.78 11.04 -13.85
CA ALA A 234 -18.58 12.22 -14.14
C ALA A 234 -20.07 11.85 -14.26
N ARG A 235 -20.92 12.82 -13.96
CA ARG A 235 -22.38 12.69 -13.98
C ARG A 235 -22.89 12.70 -15.41
N LEU A 236 -23.62 11.64 -15.76
CA LEU A 236 -24.34 11.56 -17.02
C LEU A 236 -25.63 12.38 -16.94
N ASP A 237 -26.15 12.79 -18.08
CA ASP A 237 -27.48 13.39 -18.20
C ASP A 237 -28.55 12.28 -18.08
N ASP A 238 -28.70 11.77 -16.85
CA ASP A 238 -29.55 10.65 -16.46
C ASP A 238 -30.31 11.03 -15.17
N PRO A 239 -31.62 10.71 -15.05
CA PRO A 239 -32.37 10.95 -13.81
C PRO A 239 -31.85 10.19 -12.58
N ALA A 240 -30.97 9.18 -12.77
CA ALA A 240 -30.38 8.40 -11.69
C ALA A 240 -29.59 9.27 -10.70
N LYS A 241 -29.91 9.14 -9.42
CA LYS A 241 -29.27 9.87 -8.31
C LYS A 241 -28.10 9.08 -7.70
N GLY A 242 -27.25 9.79 -6.98
CA GLY A 242 -26.11 9.21 -6.28
C GLY A 242 -25.11 8.57 -7.24
N THR A 243 -24.47 7.49 -6.80
CA THR A 243 -23.43 6.79 -7.58
C THR A 243 -23.95 6.09 -8.83
N ALA A 244 -25.26 5.85 -8.92
CA ALA A 244 -25.87 5.21 -10.09
C ALA A 244 -25.92 6.15 -11.32
N GLY A 245 -25.87 7.47 -11.11
CA GLY A 245 -25.83 8.46 -12.19
C GLY A 245 -24.42 8.83 -12.67
N LEU A 246 -23.40 8.07 -12.28
CA LEU A 246 -22.00 8.36 -12.62
C LEU A 246 -21.46 7.36 -13.65
N GLY A 247 -20.96 7.91 -14.75
CA GLY A 247 -20.16 7.18 -15.73
C GLY A 247 -18.69 7.13 -15.36
N LEU A 248 -17.94 6.26 -16.06
CA LEU A 248 -16.48 6.15 -15.98
C LEU A 248 -15.86 6.65 -17.29
N PHE A 249 -14.85 7.51 -17.19
CA PHE A 249 -14.26 8.18 -18.34
C PHE A 249 -12.74 8.13 -18.30
N LEU A 250 -12.13 7.85 -19.45
CA LEU A 250 -10.70 7.94 -19.70
C LEU A 250 -10.42 9.20 -20.51
N LEU A 251 -9.71 10.15 -19.89
CA LEU A 251 -9.36 11.44 -20.46
C LEU A 251 -7.85 11.47 -20.75
N PRO A 252 -7.43 11.57 -22.02
CA PRO A 252 -6.05 11.91 -22.36
C PRO A 252 -5.74 13.35 -21.97
N LEU A 253 -4.53 13.64 -21.47
CA LEU A 253 -4.13 15.00 -21.11
C LEU A 253 -4.04 15.93 -22.33
N ARG A 254 -3.62 15.39 -23.46
CA ARG A 254 -3.48 16.08 -24.74
C ARG A 254 -4.39 15.47 -25.80
N ALA A 255 -4.89 16.32 -26.69
CA ALA A 255 -5.57 15.86 -27.90
C ALA A 255 -4.59 15.15 -28.83
N THR A 256 -5.10 14.46 -29.85
CA THR A 256 -4.28 13.72 -30.83
C THR A 256 -3.30 14.57 -31.61
N ASP A 257 -3.56 15.88 -31.74
CA ASP A 257 -2.68 16.86 -32.38
C ASP A 257 -1.66 17.51 -31.40
N GLY A 258 -1.65 17.07 -30.14
CA GLY A 258 -0.76 17.57 -29.08
C GLY A 258 -1.27 18.80 -28.33
N SER A 259 -2.42 19.37 -28.74
CA SER A 259 -3.02 20.53 -28.09
C SER A 259 -3.62 20.20 -26.70
N PRO A 260 -3.83 21.20 -25.82
CA PRO A 260 -4.46 20.99 -24.51
C PRO A 260 -5.89 20.42 -24.63
N ASN A 261 -6.23 19.41 -23.82
CA ASN A 261 -7.52 18.71 -23.91
C ASN A 261 -8.60 19.28 -22.98
N GLY A 262 -8.86 20.59 -23.02
CA GLY A 262 -9.89 21.24 -22.18
C GLY A 262 -9.62 21.12 -20.66
N TYR A 263 -8.35 20.94 -20.29
CA TYR A 263 -7.89 20.64 -18.94
C TYR A 263 -7.05 21.81 -18.42
N ARG A 264 -7.39 22.34 -17.24
CA ARG A 264 -6.68 23.46 -16.62
C ARG A 264 -6.26 23.12 -15.19
N VAL A 265 -4.98 23.29 -14.88
CA VAL A 265 -4.48 23.17 -13.49
C VAL A 265 -4.61 24.52 -12.80
N TRP A 266 -5.31 24.54 -11.66
CA TRP A 266 -5.47 25.74 -10.84
C TRP A 266 -4.25 25.98 -9.96
N ARG A 267 -3.86 24.95 -9.21
CA ARG A 267 -2.72 24.98 -8.29
C ARG A 267 -2.24 23.58 -7.93
N LEU A 268 -1.03 23.50 -7.41
CA LEU A 268 -0.56 22.34 -6.66
C LEU A 268 -0.94 22.47 -5.18
N LYS A 269 -1.11 21.33 -4.51
CA LYS A 269 -1.39 21.22 -3.08
C LYS A 269 -0.08 21.35 -2.30
N ASP A 270 -0.12 22.07 -1.19
CA ASP A 270 0.89 21.96 -0.14
C ASP A 270 0.52 20.78 0.77
N LYS A 271 1.37 19.76 0.83
CA LYS A 271 1.06 18.45 1.41
C LYS A 271 2.01 18.10 2.55
N LEU A 272 1.49 17.38 3.54
CA LEU A 272 2.30 16.79 4.61
C LEU A 272 3.25 15.70 4.07
N GLY A 273 2.70 14.70 3.37
CA GLY A 273 3.42 13.60 2.74
C GLY A 273 3.22 13.57 1.22
N THR A 274 3.86 12.63 0.54
CA THR A 274 3.81 12.43 -0.92
C THR A 274 4.25 13.69 -1.69
N ARG A 275 5.12 14.51 -1.08
CA ARG A 275 5.39 15.89 -1.49
C ARG A 275 6.07 15.98 -2.85
N SER A 276 6.88 14.98 -3.19
CA SER A 276 7.55 14.86 -4.49
C SER A 276 6.59 14.61 -5.65
N MET A 277 5.39 14.09 -5.39
CA MET A 277 4.36 13.93 -6.43
C MET A 277 3.55 15.21 -6.59
N ALA A 278 3.35 15.64 -7.83
CA ALA A 278 2.46 16.75 -8.17
C ALA A 278 0.99 16.33 -7.96
N SER A 279 0.39 16.85 -6.89
CA SER A 279 -1.06 16.77 -6.66
C SER A 279 -1.65 18.17 -6.70
N GLY A 280 -2.79 18.34 -7.36
CA GLY A 280 -3.40 19.67 -7.50
C GLY A 280 -4.91 19.66 -7.59
N GLU A 281 -5.42 20.77 -8.13
CA GLU A 281 -6.82 21.03 -8.45
C GLU A 281 -6.93 21.32 -9.94
N ILE A 282 -8.00 20.83 -10.56
CA ILE A 282 -8.23 21.05 -11.99
C ILE A 282 -9.65 21.53 -12.25
N GLU A 283 -9.78 22.21 -13.38
CA GLU A 283 -11.03 22.49 -14.05
C GLU A 283 -11.02 21.82 -15.42
N LEU A 284 -12.18 21.30 -15.78
CA LEU A 284 -12.49 20.72 -17.08
C LEU A 284 -13.49 21.64 -17.76
N ASN A 285 -13.14 22.11 -18.95
CA ASN A 285 -14.00 22.98 -19.75
C ASN A 285 -14.20 22.37 -21.13
N GLY A 286 -15.18 21.48 -21.22
CA GLY A 286 -15.52 20.79 -22.46
C GLY A 286 -14.48 19.75 -22.87
N ALA A 287 -13.79 19.13 -21.90
CA ALA A 287 -12.67 18.23 -22.13
C ALA A 287 -13.11 16.89 -22.74
N PRO A 288 -12.70 16.55 -23.98
CA PRO A 288 -13.00 15.27 -24.60
C PRO A 288 -12.50 14.08 -23.79
N ALA A 289 -13.38 13.13 -23.48
CA ALA A 289 -13.05 11.90 -22.76
C ALA A 289 -13.83 10.71 -23.31
N HIS A 290 -13.19 9.54 -23.26
CA HIS A 290 -13.78 8.28 -23.69
C HIS A 290 -14.55 7.63 -22.55
N ARG A 291 -15.82 7.32 -22.75
CA ARG A 291 -16.59 6.52 -21.81
C ARG A 291 -16.05 5.08 -21.78
N ILE A 292 -15.94 4.51 -20.59
CA ILE A 292 -15.53 3.13 -20.39
C ILE A 292 -16.67 2.31 -19.78
N GLY A 293 -16.96 1.18 -20.40
CA GLY A 293 -18.05 0.30 -19.99
C GLY A 293 -19.42 0.88 -20.30
N ASP A 294 -20.45 0.26 -19.74
CA ASP A 294 -21.82 0.73 -19.89
C ASP A 294 -22.10 1.98 -19.02
N GLN A 295 -23.15 2.72 -19.38
CA GLN A 295 -23.56 3.95 -18.67
C GLN A 295 -23.91 3.70 -17.19
N GLN A 296 -24.51 2.55 -16.87
CA GLN A 296 -25.09 2.28 -15.55
C GLN A 296 -24.13 1.56 -14.58
N SER A 297 -22.96 1.13 -15.05
CA SER A 297 -21.96 0.40 -14.26
C SER A 297 -20.64 1.16 -14.10
N GLY A 298 -20.51 2.38 -14.62
CA GLY A 298 -19.28 3.17 -14.53
C GLY A 298 -18.69 3.22 -13.11
N PHE A 299 -19.50 3.62 -12.12
CA PHE A 299 -19.04 3.61 -10.71
C PHE A 299 -18.77 2.19 -10.17
N ARG A 300 -19.51 1.17 -10.62
CA ARG A 300 -19.27 -0.22 -10.21
C ARG A 300 -17.91 -0.71 -10.72
N HIS A 301 -17.56 -0.40 -11.97
CA HIS A 301 -16.26 -0.70 -12.56
C HIS A 301 -15.14 0.05 -11.86
N MET A 302 -15.33 1.33 -11.56
CA MET A 302 -14.41 2.13 -10.74
C MET A 302 -14.13 1.44 -9.39
N MET A 303 -15.17 1.05 -8.65
CA MET A 303 -14.98 0.37 -7.37
C MET A 303 -14.31 -1.00 -7.51
N ARG A 304 -14.67 -1.79 -8.53
CA ARG A 304 -14.20 -3.17 -8.71
C ARG A 304 -12.75 -3.26 -9.19
N TYR A 305 -12.33 -2.41 -10.12
CA TYR A 305 -11.03 -2.54 -10.80
C TYR A 305 -10.03 -1.48 -10.40
N VAL A 306 -10.51 -0.33 -9.93
CA VAL A 306 -9.66 0.83 -9.66
C VAL A 306 -9.42 0.94 -8.17
N ILE A 307 -10.49 1.21 -7.40
CA ILE A 307 -10.39 1.41 -5.95
C ILE A 307 -9.93 0.14 -5.23
N HIS A 308 -10.46 -1.02 -5.63
CA HIS A 308 -10.03 -2.31 -5.08
C HIS A 308 -8.52 -2.55 -5.27
N THR A 309 -8.00 -2.29 -6.47
CA THR A 309 -6.57 -2.40 -6.78
C THR A 309 -5.76 -1.36 -6.01
N SER A 310 -6.18 -0.09 -5.99
CA SER A 310 -5.50 0.96 -5.22
C SER A 310 -5.42 0.65 -3.72
N ARG A 311 -6.40 -0.05 -3.14
CA ARG A 311 -6.36 -0.52 -1.74
C ARG A 311 -5.29 -1.59 -1.50
N LEU A 312 -5.07 -2.48 -2.46
CA LEU A 312 -3.97 -3.47 -2.40
C LEU A 312 -2.60 -2.79 -2.53
N PHE A 313 -2.45 -1.84 -3.46
CA PHE A 313 -1.24 -1.02 -3.58
C PHE A 313 -0.94 -0.23 -2.30
N ASN A 314 -1.96 0.40 -1.71
CA ASN A 314 -1.82 1.13 -0.45
C ASN A 314 -1.32 0.22 0.68
N ALA A 315 -1.91 -0.97 0.83
CA ALA A 315 -1.45 -1.95 1.81
C ALA A 315 0.03 -2.34 1.58
N MET A 316 0.42 -2.62 0.33
CA MET A 316 1.81 -2.95 0.00
C MET A 316 2.79 -1.79 0.23
N ALA A 317 2.36 -0.55 0.03
CA ALA A 317 3.15 0.64 0.38
C ALA A 317 3.41 0.70 1.89
N CYS A 318 2.36 0.46 2.69
CA CYS A 318 2.46 0.38 4.15
C CYS A 318 3.44 -0.72 4.58
N LEU A 319 3.43 -1.87 3.92
CA LEU A 319 4.40 -2.95 4.19
C LEU A 319 5.84 -2.54 3.91
N GLY A 320 6.11 -1.90 2.75
CA GLY A 320 7.46 -1.43 2.41
C GLY A 320 7.96 -0.41 3.43
N ASN A 321 7.10 0.52 3.85
CA ASN A 321 7.41 1.49 4.90
C ASN A 321 7.71 0.80 6.25
N MET A 322 6.88 -0.16 6.67
CA MET A 322 7.11 -0.93 7.90
C MET A 322 8.43 -1.69 7.88
N ARG A 323 8.75 -2.33 6.75
CA ARG A 323 10.01 -3.05 6.60
C ARG A 323 11.21 -2.12 6.70
N ARG A 324 11.18 -0.98 5.99
CA ARG A 324 12.26 0.00 6.08
C ARG A 324 12.40 0.56 7.50
N ALA A 325 11.29 0.87 8.17
CA ALA A 325 11.30 1.34 9.54
C ALA A 325 11.92 0.32 10.50
N THR A 326 11.53 -0.95 10.37
CA THR A 326 12.10 -2.06 11.15
C THR A 326 13.59 -2.21 10.89
N LEU A 327 14.03 -2.22 9.62
CA LEU A 327 15.44 -2.33 9.25
C LEU A 327 16.28 -1.18 9.83
N VAL A 328 15.83 0.06 9.69
CA VAL A 328 16.55 1.25 10.16
C VAL A 328 16.59 1.29 11.70
N GLY A 329 15.46 1.03 12.36
CA GLY A 329 15.34 1.03 13.82
C GLY A 329 16.16 -0.09 14.48
N VAL A 330 16.06 -1.31 13.98
CA VAL A 330 16.78 -2.48 14.51
C VAL A 330 18.29 -2.34 14.29
N SER A 331 18.72 -2.00 13.07
CA SER A 331 20.15 -1.80 12.80
C SER A 331 20.75 -0.68 13.67
N TYR A 332 19.99 0.39 13.92
CA TYR A 332 20.41 1.44 14.84
C TYR A 332 20.54 0.91 16.26
N ALA A 333 19.56 0.14 16.74
CA ALA A 333 19.57 -0.43 18.08
C ALA A 333 20.74 -1.38 18.34
N GLN A 334 21.17 -2.12 17.31
CA GLN A 334 22.32 -3.01 17.38
C GLN A 334 23.66 -2.29 17.37
N ASN A 335 23.73 -1.12 16.74
CA ASN A 335 24.95 -0.34 16.63
C ASN A 335 25.09 0.69 17.78
N ARG A 336 23.99 1.25 18.27
CA ARG A 336 24.02 2.32 19.26
C ARG A 336 24.40 1.80 20.65
N GLY A 337 25.49 2.34 21.21
CA GLY A 337 25.85 2.14 22.62
C GLY A 337 25.16 3.11 23.57
N ALA A 338 24.63 2.62 24.68
CA ALA A 338 24.20 3.41 25.84
C ALA A 338 24.48 2.62 27.12
N PHE A 339 24.84 3.31 28.21
CA PHE A 339 25.11 2.71 29.52
C PHE A 339 25.93 1.41 29.50
N GLY A 340 26.96 1.35 28.63
CA GLY A 340 27.89 0.21 28.53
C GLY A 340 27.45 -0.95 27.63
N HIS A 341 26.25 -0.92 27.04
CA HIS A 341 25.73 -1.97 26.16
C HIS A 341 25.16 -1.43 24.86
N LYS A 342 25.00 -2.28 23.86
CA LYS A 342 24.16 -1.96 22.70
C LYS A 342 22.71 -1.87 23.14
N ILE A 343 21.96 -0.89 22.63
CA ILE A 343 20.59 -0.67 23.14
C ILE A 343 19.65 -1.85 22.83
N ALA A 344 19.92 -2.62 21.77
CA ALA A 344 19.24 -3.88 21.46
C ALA A 344 19.32 -4.96 22.57
N ASN A 345 20.20 -4.79 23.56
CA ASN A 345 20.32 -5.72 24.69
C ASN A 345 19.39 -5.37 25.87
N TYR A 346 18.72 -4.21 25.85
CA TYR A 346 17.76 -3.85 26.89
C TYR A 346 16.40 -4.50 26.62
N PRO A 347 15.77 -5.19 27.59
CA PRO A 347 14.51 -5.89 27.39
C PRO A 347 13.37 -5.04 26.82
N LEU A 348 13.24 -3.78 27.23
CA LEU A 348 12.22 -2.88 26.68
C LEU A 348 12.44 -2.60 25.19
N VAL A 349 13.70 -2.44 24.76
CA VAL A 349 14.04 -2.30 23.33
C VAL A 349 13.81 -3.62 22.60
N GLN A 350 14.09 -4.76 23.23
CA GLN A 350 13.82 -6.07 22.65
C GLN A 350 12.32 -6.29 22.39
N GLU A 351 11.47 -5.82 23.30
CA GLU A 351 10.02 -5.83 23.14
C GLU A 351 9.58 -4.93 21.98
N THR A 352 10.06 -3.68 21.90
CA THR A 352 9.78 -2.80 20.76
C THR A 352 10.20 -3.43 19.43
N ILE A 353 11.36 -4.07 19.38
CA ILE A 353 11.81 -4.76 18.16
C ILE A 353 10.89 -5.94 17.82
N ALA A 354 10.48 -6.75 18.80
CA ALA A 354 9.57 -7.87 18.58
C ALA A 354 8.19 -7.39 18.09
N ASP A 355 7.70 -6.27 18.62
CA ASP A 355 6.49 -5.60 18.16
C ASP A 355 6.58 -5.22 16.68
N MET A 356 7.60 -4.45 16.31
CA MET A 356 7.83 -4.03 14.93
C MET A 356 7.92 -5.22 13.97
N ARG A 357 8.68 -6.26 14.34
CA ARG A 357 8.86 -7.47 13.53
C ARG A 357 7.55 -8.24 13.37
N SER A 358 6.80 -8.42 14.45
CA SER A 358 5.55 -9.18 14.43
C SER A 358 4.45 -8.49 13.62
N ASP A 359 4.28 -7.18 13.77
CA ASP A 359 3.29 -6.42 12.99
C ASP A 359 3.65 -6.41 11.49
N THR A 360 4.94 -6.18 11.17
CA THR A 360 5.43 -6.21 9.78
C THR A 360 5.22 -7.59 9.14
N ALA A 361 5.59 -8.66 9.84
CA ALA A 361 5.46 -10.02 9.34
C ALA A 361 3.98 -10.42 9.13
N ALA A 362 3.11 -10.07 10.07
CA ALA A 362 1.69 -10.44 9.99
C ALA A 362 0.96 -9.71 8.86
N ALA A 363 1.22 -8.41 8.72
CA ALA A 363 0.66 -7.61 7.63
C ALA A 363 1.17 -8.08 6.25
N ARG A 364 2.46 -8.46 6.15
CA ARG A 364 3.05 -9.01 4.93
C ARG A 364 2.40 -10.33 4.53
N ALA A 365 2.33 -11.29 5.45
CA ALA A 365 1.72 -12.60 5.18
C ALA A 365 0.27 -12.48 4.70
N ALA A 366 -0.53 -11.62 5.34
CA ALA A 366 -1.91 -11.38 4.95
C ALA A 366 -2.01 -10.73 3.56
N THR A 367 -1.26 -9.66 3.30
CA THR A 367 -1.37 -8.94 2.02
C THR A 367 -0.89 -9.79 0.85
N LEU A 368 0.21 -10.54 0.99
CA LEU A 368 0.68 -11.46 -0.05
C LEU A 368 -0.36 -12.55 -0.35
N ARG A 369 -1.02 -13.11 0.68
CA ARG A 369 -2.12 -14.06 0.49
C ARG A 369 -3.27 -13.44 -0.31
N LEU A 370 -3.67 -12.21 0.02
CA LEU A 370 -4.74 -11.51 -0.68
C LEU A 370 -4.37 -11.21 -2.13
N LEU A 371 -3.10 -10.91 -2.43
CA LEU A 371 -2.63 -10.73 -3.81
C LEU A 371 -2.68 -12.03 -4.60
N PHE A 372 -2.20 -13.14 -4.02
CA PHE A 372 -2.32 -14.45 -4.63
C PHE A 372 -3.78 -14.82 -4.88
N GLN A 373 -4.66 -14.60 -3.90
CA GLN A 373 -6.09 -14.82 -4.07
C GLN A 373 -6.66 -13.93 -5.19
N GLN A 374 -6.25 -12.66 -5.27
CA GLN A 374 -6.64 -11.78 -6.37
C GLN A 374 -6.24 -12.34 -7.73
N ASP A 375 -5.00 -12.82 -7.86
CA ASP A 375 -4.52 -13.46 -9.10
C ASP A 375 -5.38 -14.67 -9.47
N THR A 376 -5.73 -15.52 -8.50
CA THR A 376 -6.61 -16.69 -8.75
C THR A 376 -8.02 -16.30 -9.18
N LEU A 377 -8.58 -15.21 -8.63
CA LEU A 377 -9.91 -14.71 -8.93
C LEU A 377 -10.01 -14.00 -10.29
N GLU A 378 -8.89 -13.49 -10.80
CA GLU A 378 -8.83 -12.80 -12.10
C GLU A 378 -8.61 -13.76 -13.27
N VAL A 379 -8.38 -15.06 -13.01
CA VAL A 379 -8.37 -16.09 -14.04
C VAL A 379 -9.79 -16.24 -14.62
N PRO A 380 -10.01 -16.11 -15.95
CA PRO A 380 -11.34 -16.10 -16.56
C PRO A 380 -12.24 -17.31 -16.27
N SER A 381 -11.68 -18.43 -15.82
CA SER A 381 -12.41 -19.66 -15.48
C SER A 381 -12.88 -19.74 -14.03
N HIS A 382 -12.52 -18.79 -13.16
CA HIS A 382 -12.84 -18.83 -11.73
C HIS A 382 -14.19 -18.17 -11.45
N GLU A 383 -15.27 -18.96 -11.41
CA GLU A 383 -16.65 -18.46 -11.30
C GLU A 383 -17.27 -18.61 -9.89
N ALA A 384 -16.49 -18.39 -8.82
CA ALA A 384 -17.01 -18.43 -7.46
C ALA A 384 -17.34 -17.02 -6.91
N ALA A 385 -18.62 -16.63 -7.00
CA ALA A 385 -19.12 -15.39 -6.39
C ALA A 385 -18.82 -15.30 -4.87
N VAL A 386 -18.71 -16.45 -4.20
CA VAL A 386 -18.38 -16.61 -2.77
C VAL A 386 -16.97 -16.11 -2.45
N ASP A 387 -15.97 -16.51 -3.24
CA ASP A 387 -14.57 -16.12 -3.01
C ASP A 387 -14.34 -14.63 -3.26
N THR A 388 -15.11 -14.04 -4.19
CA THR A 388 -15.10 -12.60 -4.46
C THR A 388 -15.62 -11.79 -3.25
N ALA A 389 -16.58 -12.33 -2.50
CA ALA A 389 -17.13 -11.66 -1.33
C ALA A 389 -16.14 -11.63 -0.16
N ALA A 390 -15.52 -12.78 0.14
CA ALA A 390 -14.49 -12.89 1.17
C ALA A 390 -13.30 -11.98 0.85
N GLN A 391 -12.81 -12.00 -0.39
CA GLN A 391 -11.71 -11.16 -0.87
C GLN A 391 -11.99 -9.68 -0.65
N ARG A 392 -13.18 -9.19 -1.03
CA ARG A 392 -13.56 -7.79 -0.85
C ARG A 392 -13.54 -7.38 0.63
N MET A 393 -14.11 -8.21 1.50
CA MET A 393 -14.15 -7.95 2.93
C MET A 393 -12.74 -7.89 3.53
N ALA A 394 -11.88 -8.84 3.13
CA ALA A 394 -10.50 -8.93 3.59
C ALA A 394 -9.65 -7.74 3.10
N VAL A 395 -9.75 -7.33 1.83
CA VAL A 395 -9.00 -6.18 1.28
C VAL A 395 -9.36 -4.87 1.98
N ASN A 396 -10.65 -4.65 2.30
CA ASN A 396 -11.09 -3.45 3.01
C ASN A 396 -10.51 -3.35 4.43
N LEU A 397 -10.51 -4.47 5.16
CA LEU A 397 -9.88 -4.55 6.48
C LEU A 397 -8.36 -4.42 6.38
N ASN A 398 -7.75 -5.09 5.40
CA ASN A 398 -6.31 -5.08 5.18
C ASN A 398 -5.79 -3.65 4.97
N LYS A 399 -6.44 -2.86 4.11
CA LYS A 399 -6.09 -1.45 3.90
C LYS A 399 -6.14 -0.66 5.22
N THR A 400 -7.19 -0.85 6.00
CA THR A 400 -7.39 -0.13 7.27
C THR A 400 -6.30 -0.46 8.30
N ILE A 401 -5.97 -1.74 8.46
CA ILE A 401 -5.08 -2.21 9.51
C ILE A 401 -3.62 -2.02 9.13
N SER A 402 -3.25 -2.30 7.88
CA SER A 402 -1.87 -2.08 7.41
C SER A 402 -1.43 -0.62 7.55
N ALA A 403 -2.30 0.35 7.24
CA ALA A 403 -1.98 1.78 7.39
C ALA A 403 -1.77 2.20 8.85
N ARG A 404 -2.57 1.65 9.78
CA ARG A 404 -2.40 1.87 11.22
C ARG A 404 -1.13 1.23 11.75
N PHE A 405 -0.88 -0.04 11.39
CA PHE A 405 0.33 -0.74 11.82
C PHE A 405 1.58 -0.05 11.27
N ALA A 406 1.54 0.43 10.03
CA ALA A 406 2.62 1.24 9.48
C ALA A 406 2.89 2.49 10.29
N HIS A 407 1.85 3.20 10.74
CA HIS A 407 2.00 4.34 11.63
C HIS A 407 2.73 3.94 12.92
N GLU A 408 2.25 2.90 13.59
CA GLU A 408 2.78 2.40 14.87
C GLU A 408 4.24 1.96 14.73
N VAL A 409 4.56 1.14 13.73
CA VAL A 409 5.91 0.63 13.45
C VAL A 409 6.87 1.76 13.08
N ILE A 410 6.46 2.73 12.26
CA ILE A 410 7.32 3.87 11.91
C ILE A 410 7.63 4.72 13.15
N ASN A 411 6.63 4.98 14.00
CA ASN A 411 6.83 5.71 15.25
C ASN A 411 7.77 4.99 16.21
N GLN A 412 7.63 3.68 16.36
CA GLN A 412 8.56 2.86 17.15
C GLN A 412 10.00 2.95 16.58
N GLY A 413 10.14 2.91 15.25
CA GLY A 413 11.44 3.12 14.60
C GLY A 413 12.04 4.50 14.90
N ILE A 414 11.21 5.55 14.86
CA ILE A 414 11.63 6.91 15.22
C ILE A 414 12.08 6.97 16.69
N GLU A 415 11.33 6.34 17.59
CA GLU A 415 11.65 6.27 19.02
C GLU A 415 12.99 5.57 19.27
N LEU A 416 13.28 4.46 18.57
CA LEU A 416 14.55 3.76 18.68
C LEU A 416 15.76 4.64 18.29
N LEU A 417 15.57 5.56 17.34
CA LEU A 417 16.59 6.54 16.95
C LEU A 417 16.71 7.73 17.93
N GLY A 418 15.76 7.87 18.86
CA GLY A 418 15.67 8.98 19.78
C GLY A 418 15.48 10.32 19.04
N GLY A 419 16.13 11.38 19.53
CA GLY A 419 16.03 12.71 18.90
C GLY A 419 16.42 12.73 17.42
N ASN A 420 17.33 11.86 16.99
CA ASN A 420 17.73 11.75 15.59
C ASN A 420 16.61 11.20 14.69
N GLY A 421 15.68 10.42 15.24
CA GLY A 421 14.55 9.87 14.50
C GLY A 421 13.58 10.93 13.99
N ALA A 422 13.58 12.12 14.62
CA ALA A 422 12.76 13.26 14.20
C ALA A 422 13.47 14.19 13.21
N ILE A 423 14.69 13.85 12.76
CA ILE A 423 15.50 14.72 11.89
C ILE A 423 15.41 14.22 10.45
N GLU A 424 14.73 14.98 9.58
CA GLU A 424 14.57 14.70 8.14
C GLU A 424 15.91 14.40 7.44
N SER A 425 16.99 15.02 7.91
CA SER A 425 18.31 14.86 7.33
C SER A 425 19.10 13.65 7.87
N PHE A 426 18.57 12.92 8.84
CA PHE A 426 19.29 11.83 9.51
C PHE A 426 18.87 10.46 9.00
N SER A 427 17.56 10.21 8.84
CA SER A 427 17.04 8.93 8.35
C SER A 427 15.82 9.13 7.45
N VAL A 428 15.39 8.05 6.80
CA VAL A 428 14.18 8.01 5.97
C VAL A 428 12.89 8.09 6.80
N LEU A 429 12.93 7.84 8.10
CA LEU A 429 11.72 7.62 8.93
C LEU A 429 10.76 8.82 8.97
N PRO A 430 11.22 10.09 9.09
CA PRO A 430 10.32 11.25 9.00
C PRO A 430 9.53 11.30 7.68
N ARG A 431 10.18 10.95 6.56
CA ARG A 431 9.52 10.85 5.26
C ARG A 431 8.47 9.75 5.26
N LEU A 432 8.80 8.55 5.72
CA LEU A 432 7.85 7.44 5.81
C LEU A 432 6.63 7.80 6.67
N LEU A 433 6.85 8.46 7.81
CA LEU A 433 5.76 8.87 8.71
C LEU A 433 4.81 9.86 8.02
N ARG A 434 5.37 10.90 7.38
CA ARG A 434 4.57 11.89 6.64
C ARG A 434 3.78 11.27 5.50
N ASP A 435 4.38 10.34 4.77
CA ASP A 435 3.72 9.62 3.68
C ASP A 435 2.60 8.70 4.22
N ASN A 436 2.81 8.03 5.35
CA ASN A 436 1.83 7.12 5.93
C ASN A 436 0.52 7.79 6.34
N VAL A 437 0.57 9.06 6.78
CA VAL A 437 -0.65 9.84 7.06
C VAL A 437 -1.56 9.89 5.83
N VAL A 438 -0.99 9.92 4.62
CA VAL A 438 -1.78 9.91 3.39
C VAL A 438 -2.40 8.54 3.13
N PHE A 439 -1.71 7.45 3.44
CA PHE A 439 -2.19 6.07 3.27
C PHE A 439 -3.41 5.75 4.14
N GLU A 440 -3.49 6.31 5.36
CA GLU A 440 -4.67 6.20 6.22
C GLU A 440 -5.93 6.85 5.60
N ASN A 441 -5.75 7.85 4.73
CA ASN A 441 -6.83 8.69 4.20
C ASN A 441 -7.28 8.31 2.77
N TRP A 442 -6.35 8.01 1.86
CA TRP A 442 -6.67 7.67 0.47
C TRP A 442 -7.52 6.40 0.36
N GLU A 443 -8.32 6.31 -0.71
CA GLU A 443 -9.16 5.15 -1.04
C GLU A 443 -10.16 4.69 0.03
N GLY A 444 -10.47 5.58 0.97
CA GLY A 444 -11.38 5.38 2.08
C GLY A 444 -10.67 5.49 3.42
N THR A 445 -11.13 6.43 4.26
CA THR A 445 -10.67 6.54 5.65
C THR A 445 -11.06 5.30 6.46
N HIS A 446 -10.42 5.07 7.61
CA HIS A 446 -10.74 3.94 8.49
C HIS A 446 -12.25 3.86 8.82
N ASN A 447 -12.88 5.00 9.11
CA ASN A 447 -14.32 5.05 9.42
C ASN A 447 -15.17 4.67 8.20
N THR A 448 -14.82 5.18 7.02
CA THR A 448 -15.52 4.88 5.76
C THR A 448 -15.45 3.39 5.44
N LEU A 449 -14.28 2.77 5.59
CA LEU A 449 -14.07 1.35 5.28
C LEU A 449 -14.76 0.44 6.29
N LEU A 450 -14.74 0.77 7.59
CA LEU A 450 -15.47 0.01 8.61
C LEU A 450 -16.99 0.12 8.43
N ALA A 451 -17.50 1.31 8.07
CA ALA A 451 -18.92 1.50 7.74
C ALA A 451 -19.30 0.74 6.46
N GLN A 452 -18.43 0.71 5.45
CA GLN A 452 -18.61 -0.10 4.25
C GLN A 452 -18.64 -1.59 4.58
N TRP A 453 -17.75 -2.05 5.45
CA TRP A 453 -17.68 -3.44 5.90
C TRP A 453 -18.96 -3.86 6.62
N LEU A 454 -19.45 -3.04 7.57
CA LEU A 454 -20.73 -3.27 8.26
C LEU A 454 -21.91 -3.32 7.28
N ARG A 455 -21.95 -2.42 6.30
CA ARG A 455 -23.00 -2.40 5.28
C ARG A 455 -22.98 -3.65 4.40
N ASP A 456 -21.80 -4.08 3.97
CA ASP A 456 -21.61 -5.28 3.15
C ASP A 456 -21.95 -6.56 3.95
N ALA A 457 -21.67 -6.57 5.27
CA ALA A 457 -22.11 -7.63 6.19
C ALA A 457 -23.64 -7.66 6.35
N LYS A 458 -24.26 -6.57 6.83
CA LYS A 458 -25.72 -6.52 7.09
C LYS A 458 -26.57 -6.68 5.83
N GLY A 459 -26.18 -6.03 4.73
CA GLY A 459 -27.02 -5.95 3.53
C GLY A 459 -26.85 -7.11 2.56
N ARG A 460 -25.71 -7.82 2.60
CA ARG A 460 -25.35 -8.84 1.60
C ARG A 460 -24.78 -10.13 2.20
N ASN A 461 -24.66 -10.22 3.53
CA ASN A 461 -24.07 -11.36 4.24
C ASN A 461 -22.66 -11.72 3.74
N MET A 462 -21.87 -10.72 3.34
CA MET A 462 -20.51 -10.95 2.80
C MET A 462 -19.49 -11.34 3.88
N ASP A 463 -19.83 -11.16 5.14
CA ASP A 463 -19.06 -11.58 6.31
C ASP A 463 -19.05 -13.11 6.48
N THR A 464 -20.14 -13.81 6.13
CA THR A 464 -20.23 -15.27 6.21
C THR A 464 -19.15 -15.99 5.40
N PRO A 465 -18.97 -15.74 4.08
CA PRO A 465 -17.87 -16.36 3.33
C PRO A 465 -16.49 -15.91 3.80
N PHE A 466 -16.36 -14.70 4.35
CA PHE A 466 -15.10 -14.23 4.95
C PHE A 466 -14.73 -15.06 6.20
N PHE A 467 -15.67 -15.30 7.13
CA PHE A 467 -15.41 -16.13 8.31
C PHE A 467 -15.18 -17.59 7.94
N ALA A 468 -15.86 -18.12 6.92
CA ALA A 468 -15.59 -19.46 6.41
C ALA A 468 -14.15 -19.61 5.88
N TRP A 469 -13.67 -18.63 5.11
CA TRP A 469 -12.28 -18.59 4.64
C TRP A 469 -11.29 -18.49 5.80
N LEU A 470 -11.54 -17.60 6.76
CA LEU A 470 -10.69 -17.41 7.94
C LEU A 470 -10.61 -18.68 8.80
N ARG A 471 -11.76 -19.33 9.02
CA ARG A 471 -11.84 -20.61 9.75
C ARG A 471 -11.04 -21.69 9.03
N GLY A 472 -11.15 -21.80 7.71
CA GLY A 472 -10.37 -22.76 6.93
C GLY A 472 -8.85 -22.58 7.09
N LEU A 473 -8.36 -21.34 7.16
CA LEU A 473 -6.94 -21.07 7.45
C LEU A 473 -6.54 -21.55 8.84
N LEU A 474 -7.37 -21.31 9.86
CA LEU A 474 -7.11 -21.71 11.24
C LEU A 474 -7.18 -23.23 11.42
N GLU A 475 -8.13 -23.91 10.78
CA GLU A 475 -8.29 -25.37 10.84
C GLU A 475 -7.11 -26.11 10.19
N ALA A 476 -6.51 -25.53 9.15
CA ALA A 476 -5.34 -26.07 8.47
C ALA A 476 -4.05 -25.96 9.30
N LEU A 477 -4.05 -25.19 10.39
CA LEU A 477 -2.88 -25.07 11.26
C LEU A 477 -2.60 -26.39 12.01
N PRO A 478 -1.34 -26.67 12.37
CA PRO A 478 -1.01 -27.84 13.16
C PRO A 478 -1.68 -27.87 14.54
N THR A 479 -1.95 -29.08 15.05
CA THR A 479 -2.48 -29.31 16.40
C THR A 479 -1.41 -29.37 17.49
N ASP A 480 -0.14 -29.26 17.12
CA ASP A 480 1.01 -29.42 17.99
C ASP A 480 2.01 -28.24 17.89
N GLY A 481 2.94 -28.17 18.84
CA GLY A 481 3.98 -27.15 18.86
C GLY A 481 3.47 -25.73 19.16
N CYS A 482 4.26 -24.74 18.73
CA CYS A 482 4.05 -23.32 19.04
C CYS A 482 2.74 -22.75 18.42
N LEU A 483 2.27 -23.34 17.32
CA LEU A 483 1.06 -22.91 16.61
C LEU A 483 -0.24 -23.52 17.16
N ALA A 484 -0.17 -24.60 17.95
CA ALA A 484 -1.38 -25.26 18.47
C ALA A 484 -2.32 -24.33 19.27
N PRO A 485 -1.82 -23.47 20.18
CA PRO A 485 -2.70 -22.55 20.87
C PRO A 485 -3.11 -21.33 20.02
N VAL A 486 -2.43 -21.04 18.90
CA VAL A 486 -2.92 -20.07 17.89
C VAL A 486 -4.11 -20.66 17.14
N ARG A 487 -4.06 -21.96 16.80
CA ARG A 487 -5.17 -22.68 16.19
C ARG A 487 -6.39 -22.71 17.09
N SER A 488 -6.28 -23.30 18.28
CA SER A 488 -7.44 -23.53 19.15
C SER A 488 -8.06 -22.21 19.63
N GLY A 489 -7.23 -21.28 20.10
CA GLY A 489 -7.67 -19.98 20.55
C GLY A 489 -8.14 -19.07 19.41
N GLY A 490 -7.52 -19.19 18.23
CA GLY A 490 -7.95 -18.49 17.02
C GLY A 490 -9.33 -18.95 16.54
N LEU A 491 -9.61 -20.26 16.55
CA LEU A 491 -10.93 -20.81 16.23
C LEU A 491 -12.01 -20.31 17.21
N SER A 492 -11.73 -20.38 18.52
CA SER A 492 -12.63 -19.81 19.54
C SER A 492 -12.89 -18.32 19.30
N THR A 493 -11.84 -17.55 19.00
CA THR A 493 -11.96 -16.12 18.72
C THR A 493 -12.75 -15.87 17.43
N CYS A 494 -12.60 -16.72 16.41
CA CYS A 494 -13.36 -16.65 15.16
C CYS A 494 -14.86 -16.84 15.44
N ASP A 495 -15.22 -17.84 16.23
CA ASP A 495 -16.62 -18.13 16.58
C ASP A 495 -17.24 -17.00 17.43
N GLU A 496 -16.49 -16.45 18.40
CA GLU A 496 -16.92 -15.29 19.18
C GLU A 496 -17.17 -14.04 18.31
N LEU A 497 -16.29 -13.80 17.33
CA LEU A 497 -16.40 -12.66 16.42
C LEU A 497 -17.56 -12.84 15.44
N GLU A 498 -17.75 -14.04 14.90
CA GLU A 498 -18.90 -14.34 14.03
C GLU A 498 -20.21 -14.17 14.80
N GLN A 499 -20.29 -14.66 16.04
CA GLN A 499 -21.45 -14.45 16.91
C GLN A 499 -21.68 -12.95 17.20
N SER A 500 -20.63 -12.20 17.50
CA SER A 500 -20.72 -10.75 17.68
C SER A 500 -21.23 -10.04 16.43
N MET A 501 -20.85 -10.51 15.24
CA MET A 501 -21.33 -9.98 13.97
C MET A 501 -22.81 -10.28 13.73
N LEU A 502 -23.30 -11.46 14.14
CA LEU A 502 -24.73 -11.77 14.10
C LEU A 502 -25.53 -10.82 15.00
N GLU A 503 -25.06 -10.58 16.22
CA GLU A 503 -25.70 -9.63 17.15
C GLU A 503 -25.77 -8.21 16.58
N LEU A 504 -24.73 -7.78 15.84
CA LEU A 504 -24.73 -6.46 15.19
C LEU A 504 -25.81 -6.27 14.12
N ARG A 505 -26.30 -7.37 13.51
CA ARG A 505 -27.31 -7.28 12.45
C ARG A 505 -28.64 -6.71 12.96
N ASP A 506 -28.98 -7.03 14.21
CA ASP A 506 -30.23 -6.62 14.84
C ASP A 506 -30.12 -5.30 15.62
N MET A 507 -28.91 -4.74 15.75
CA MET A 507 -28.69 -3.44 16.41
C MET A 507 -29.07 -2.26 15.51
N ASP A 508 -29.46 -1.16 16.15
CA ASP A 508 -29.52 0.17 15.52
C ASP A 508 -28.21 0.48 14.79
N ASP A 509 -28.30 1.05 13.58
CA ASP A 509 -27.15 1.26 12.70
C ASP A 509 -26.08 2.18 13.32
N SER A 510 -26.47 3.14 14.15
CA SER A 510 -25.54 4.04 14.82
C SER A 510 -24.75 3.30 15.91
N VAL A 511 -25.44 2.47 16.70
CA VAL A 511 -24.81 1.62 17.73
C VAL A 511 -23.93 0.56 17.09
N ALA A 512 -24.41 -0.09 16.02
CA ALA A 512 -23.66 -1.09 15.28
C ALA A 512 -22.37 -0.52 14.70
N SER A 513 -22.42 0.71 14.17
CA SER A 513 -21.25 1.42 13.65
C SER A 513 -20.18 1.70 14.71
N LEU A 514 -20.58 2.04 15.94
CA LEU A 514 -19.63 2.23 17.04
C LEU A 514 -18.96 0.93 17.46
N ARG A 515 -19.72 -0.17 17.56
CA ARG A 515 -19.17 -1.50 17.90
C ARG A 515 -18.27 -2.06 16.79
N MET A 516 -18.61 -1.78 15.53
CA MET A 516 -17.80 -2.19 14.37
C MET A 516 -16.36 -1.66 14.45
N ARG A 517 -16.13 -0.50 15.09
CA ARG A 517 -14.77 0.03 15.29
C ARG A 517 -13.87 -0.95 16.04
N VAL A 518 -14.37 -1.50 17.14
CA VAL A 518 -13.59 -2.42 18.00
C VAL A 518 -13.52 -3.81 17.34
N LEU A 519 -14.64 -4.28 16.78
CA LEU A 519 -14.70 -5.60 16.15
C LEU A 519 -13.84 -5.67 14.89
N GLY A 520 -13.84 -4.65 14.04
CA GLY A 520 -13.07 -4.63 12.80
C GLY A 520 -11.56 -4.79 13.03
N GLU A 521 -11.03 -4.17 14.09
CA GLU A 521 -9.63 -4.34 14.48
C GLU A 521 -9.35 -5.77 14.93
N LYS A 522 -10.17 -6.34 15.82
CA LYS A 522 -9.99 -7.71 16.31
C LYS A 522 -10.13 -8.74 15.18
N ILE A 523 -11.09 -8.56 14.27
CA ILE A 523 -11.29 -9.40 13.08
C ILE A 523 -10.06 -9.39 12.19
N GLY A 524 -9.55 -8.21 11.84
CA GLY A 524 -8.41 -8.16 10.94
C GLY A 524 -7.08 -8.53 11.61
N CYS A 525 -6.91 -8.33 12.92
CA CYS A 525 -5.80 -8.92 13.67
C CYS A 525 -5.87 -10.46 13.64
N LEU A 526 -7.04 -11.06 13.81
CA LEU A 526 -7.20 -12.52 13.67
C LEU A 526 -6.85 -12.99 12.26
N MET A 527 -7.27 -12.26 11.22
CA MET A 527 -6.90 -12.53 9.83
C MET A 527 -5.38 -12.49 9.60
N TYR A 528 -4.70 -11.46 10.12
CA TYR A 528 -3.25 -11.32 10.03
C TYR A 528 -2.54 -12.48 10.73
N CYS A 529 -3.01 -12.82 11.94
CA CYS A 529 -2.49 -13.93 12.72
C CYS A 529 -2.65 -15.27 11.99
N ALA A 530 -3.83 -15.56 11.44
CA ALA A 530 -4.09 -16.79 10.70
C ALA A 530 -3.19 -16.91 9.46
N CYS A 531 -2.99 -15.80 8.73
CA CYS A 531 -2.11 -15.79 7.56
C CYS A 531 -0.63 -15.97 7.91
N LEU A 532 -0.14 -15.32 8.98
CA LEU A 532 1.23 -15.51 9.47
C LEU A 532 1.46 -16.92 10.01
N ALA A 533 0.51 -17.47 10.75
CA ALA A 533 0.58 -18.84 11.25
C ALA A 533 0.57 -19.86 10.11
N ALA A 534 -0.17 -19.61 9.03
CA ALA A 534 -0.15 -20.46 7.85
C ALA A 534 1.22 -20.41 7.14
N GLU A 535 1.85 -19.23 7.07
CA GLU A 535 3.21 -19.09 6.56
C GLU A 535 4.25 -19.81 7.45
N ALA A 536 4.10 -19.71 8.78
CA ALA A 536 4.94 -20.42 9.73
C ALA A 536 4.81 -21.95 9.60
N ALA A 537 3.57 -22.45 9.44
CA ALA A 537 3.31 -23.87 9.20
C ALA A 537 3.95 -24.35 7.89
N TYR A 538 3.90 -23.54 6.83
CA TYR A 538 4.63 -23.81 5.60
C TYR A 538 6.15 -23.87 5.84
N ALA A 539 6.73 -22.88 6.53
CA ALA A 539 8.15 -22.83 6.82
C ALA A 539 8.64 -24.10 7.54
N ARG A 540 7.85 -24.55 8.54
CA ARG A 540 8.10 -25.81 9.23
C ARG A 540 8.03 -27.01 8.30
N SER A 541 6.97 -27.11 7.49
CA SER A 541 6.78 -28.25 6.58
C SER A 541 7.88 -28.34 5.52
N ALA A 542 8.43 -27.19 5.11
CA ALA A 542 9.53 -27.08 4.17
C ALA A 542 10.92 -27.17 4.83
N SER A 543 11.00 -27.46 6.14
CA SER A 543 12.25 -27.54 6.91
C SER A 543 13.17 -26.32 6.73
N ARG A 544 12.59 -25.11 6.73
CA ARG A 544 13.37 -23.87 6.58
C ARG A 544 14.09 -23.50 7.88
N ASP A 545 15.27 -22.90 7.76
CA ASP A 545 16.09 -22.46 8.91
C ASP A 545 15.38 -21.43 9.80
N ASP A 546 14.47 -20.64 9.22
CA ASP A 546 13.70 -19.58 9.89
C ASP A 546 12.34 -20.04 10.45
N ALA A 547 12.06 -21.35 10.44
CA ALA A 547 10.75 -21.89 10.81
C ALA A 547 10.39 -21.62 12.28
N GLU A 548 11.33 -21.89 13.21
CA GLU A 548 11.13 -21.68 14.65
C GLU A 548 10.83 -20.20 14.96
N ASP A 549 11.61 -19.30 14.40
CA ASP A 549 11.45 -17.85 14.61
C ASP A 549 10.11 -17.35 14.05
N THR A 550 9.68 -17.87 12.91
CA THR A 550 8.39 -17.51 12.29
C THR A 550 7.20 -18.04 13.11
N GLU A 551 7.30 -19.24 13.70
CA GLU A 551 6.27 -19.75 14.63
C GLU A 551 6.18 -18.89 15.89
N HIS A 552 7.33 -18.50 16.47
CA HIS A 552 7.34 -17.60 17.63
C HIS A 552 6.80 -16.20 17.34
N LEU A 553 7.06 -15.67 16.14
CA LEU A 553 6.46 -14.41 15.66
C LEU A 553 4.94 -14.52 15.57
N ALA A 554 4.41 -15.61 14.98
CA ALA A 554 2.98 -15.85 14.89
C ALA A 554 2.34 -15.96 16.28
N ARG A 555 2.97 -16.70 17.19
CA ARG A 555 2.51 -16.84 18.57
C ARG A 555 2.54 -15.52 19.33
N TYR A 556 3.61 -14.74 19.19
CA TYR A 556 3.74 -13.44 19.83
C TYR A 556 2.69 -12.45 19.32
N PHE A 557 2.47 -12.42 18.00
CA PHE A 557 1.41 -11.60 17.41
C PHE A 557 0.02 -11.99 17.94
N TYR A 558 -0.27 -13.29 18.01
CA TYR A 558 -1.52 -13.79 18.60
C TYR A 558 -1.71 -13.30 20.04
N ASP A 559 -0.69 -13.53 20.89
CA ASP A 559 -0.74 -13.16 22.30
C ASP A 559 -0.86 -11.63 22.47
N ARG A 560 -0.28 -10.81 21.60
CA ARG A 560 -0.33 -9.34 21.75
C ARG A 560 -1.59 -8.70 21.15
N ARG A 561 -1.99 -9.11 19.95
CA ARG A 561 -3.03 -8.42 19.13
C ARG A 561 -4.37 -9.13 19.11
N VAL A 562 -4.43 -10.44 19.36
CA VAL A 562 -5.68 -11.23 19.27
C VAL A 562 -6.20 -11.59 20.66
N GLN A 563 -5.33 -12.07 21.54
CA GLN A 563 -5.66 -12.46 22.90
C GLN A 563 -4.63 -11.89 23.90
N PRO A 564 -4.64 -10.55 24.13
CA PRO A 564 -3.73 -9.90 25.08
C PRO A 564 -3.75 -10.59 26.45
N PRO A 565 -2.60 -11.08 26.96
CA PRO A 565 -2.57 -11.73 28.27
C PRO A 565 -2.88 -10.71 29.37
N SER A 566 -3.43 -11.21 30.48
CA SER A 566 -3.69 -10.41 31.68
C SER A 566 -2.42 -10.08 32.49
N GLU A 567 -1.31 -9.72 31.83
CA GLU A 567 0.07 -9.55 32.34
C GLU A 567 0.89 -10.84 32.49
N ARG A 568 1.97 -10.99 31.70
CA ARG A 568 3.11 -11.90 31.99
C ARG A 568 4.43 -11.32 31.47
N HIS A 569 5.07 -10.47 32.28
CA HIS A 569 6.45 -10.03 32.07
C HIS A 569 7.40 -10.91 32.90
N ASP A 570 7.60 -12.16 32.44
CA ASP A 570 8.42 -13.16 33.13
C ASP A 570 9.63 -13.61 32.29
N ALA A 571 10.38 -14.58 32.80
CA ALA A 571 11.58 -15.11 32.12
C ALA A 571 11.24 -15.85 30.82
N GLU A 572 10.07 -16.46 30.70
CA GLU A 572 9.62 -17.13 29.49
C GLU A 572 9.33 -16.09 28.40
N TYR A 573 8.64 -15.01 28.77
CA TYR A 573 8.37 -13.88 27.89
C TYR A 573 9.67 -13.27 27.35
N LEU A 574 10.64 -12.99 28.23
CA LEU A 574 11.94 -12.47 27.82
C LEU A 574 12.70 -13.42 26.89
N ASN A 575 12.64 -14.73 27.13
CA ASN A 575 13.26 -15.72 26.24
C ASN A 575 12.60 -15.73 24.87
N ARG A 576 11.28 -15.59 24.79
CA ARG A 576 10.57 -15.47 23.51
C ARG A 576 10.99 -14.21 22.74
N LEU A 577 11.07 -13.07 23.41
CA LEU A 577 11.59 -11.83 22.81
C LEU A 577 13.00 -12.05 22.23
N ARG A 578 13.87 -12.73 22.99
CA ARG A 578 15.22 -13.07 22.53
C ARG A 578 15.20 -13.97 21.30
N THR A 579 14.36 -15.00 21.25
CA THR A 579 14.22 -15.87 20.06
C THR A 579 13.79 -15.07 18.84
N ILE A 580 12.71 -14.29 18.96
CA ILE A 580 12.21 -13.44 17.86
C ILE A 580 13.30 -12.50 17.33
N ASN A 581 14.17 -12.01 18.22
CA ASN A 581 15.21 -11.05 17.88
C ASN A 581 16.52 -11.70 17.38
N ARG A 582 16.61 -13.03 17.22
CA ARG A 582 17.84 -13.72 16.75
C ARG A 582 18.14 -13.52 15.26
N CYS A 583 17.13 -13.57 14.39
CA CYS A 583 17.35 -13.42 12.94
C CYS A 583 17.35 -11.94 12.54
N THR A 584 18.43 -11.24 12.87
CA THR A 584 18.69 -9.86 12.44
C THR A 584 19.87 -9.78 11.50
#